data_AF-A0A3R8UQV9-F1
#
_entry.id   AF-A0A3R8UQV9-F1
#
_cell.length_a   1.000
_cell.length_b   1.000
_cell.length_c   1.000
_cell.angle_alpha   90.00
_cell.angle_beta   90.00
_cell.angle_gamma   90.00
#
_symmetry.space_group_name_H-M   'P 1'
#
loop_
_entity.id
_entity.type
_entity.pdbx_description
1 polymer ?
#
loop_
_entity_poly.entity_id
_entity_poly.type
_entity_poly.pdbx_seq_one_letter_code
_entity_poly.pdbx_strand_id
1 'polypeptide(L)'
;MEDYIKIEEKLQNDFNLLKSKKNKISNIRLVTFIISVVFLLLYVTSSNNLYLIISSILFIVFIVLVVKTSKISSELNYSIQALEIINQIKSDDSIDPFVEDNSQFNNVYNKDLDILEGNSIFNRINKTQTRIGNLQLKHFLSNLILDKSEIIDRQNAFTELAEKRNWIVTFLTFTKRLNMNQSSIFVFENRVFNTNSIKLLPLIFSVLNILCFIALAIISFPKEIVFYWILGAVIISNAISMFYKQQLRRIAAYTTMKADELDNLYEVFRHIEEEKFESKLNVEIQNTFVNPFKSSDLIKTISSTKETLDAANFPIVGFVLNTFFLWLLHYSIKFENEVQKTVHQIKPWLDELAKLETFVSFAIFNDKYKMFTYPEIVEEPYELKITNGFHPLLDEKTVIKNDFETNRPNNIAIITGANMAGKSTFLRTVGTNLVLAMNGAKVSAEKMSFYPMDLFTSIRTVDNLSSGDSYFKNEINKLKILIERLENDQPQIIILDEILKGTNSEDKLIGSQKFLEKLIKSPTKLIGFIATHDLELTKMEGENPDHIINYCFELKNVDNNYYSDYKLRKGTTKMMNAIFLMKQFKIID
;
A
#
# COMPACT_ATOMS: atom_id res chain seq x y z
N MET A 1 -0.11 -12.47 -16.48
CA MET A 1 0.20 -13.77 -15.84
C MET A 1 1.31 -14.58 -16.51
N GLU A 2 1.23 -14.97 -17.79
CA GLU A 2 2.31 -15.76 -18.45
C GLU A 2 3.70 -15.11 -18.37
N ASP A 3 3.79 -13.80 -18.56
CA ASP A 3 5.07 -13.09 -18.43
C ASP A 3 5.62 -13.10 -17.00
N TYR A 4 4.77 -13.06 -15.97
CA TYR A 4 5.22 -13.22 -14.58
C TYR A 4 5.81 -14.61 -14.32
N ILE A 5 5.33 -15.65 -15.01
CA ILE A 5 5.91 -17.01 -14.94
C ILE A 5 7.30 -17.02 -15.58
N LYS A 6 7.49 -16.35 -16.73
CA LYS A 6 8.83 -16.22 -17.34
C LYS A 6 9.82 -15.49 -16.44
N ILE A 7 9.36 -14.44 -15.74
CA ILE A 7 10.19 -13.70 -14.78
C ILE A 7 10.58 -14.61 -13.60
N GLU A 8 9.63 -15.38 -13.09
CA GLU A 8 9.87 -16.36 -12.01
C GLU A 8 10.91 -17.42 -12.40
N GLU A 9 10.77 -18.03 -13.58
CA GLU A 9 11.72 -19.05 -14.08
C GLU A 9 13.14 -18.49 -14.16
N LYS A 10 13.28 -17.25 -14.66
CA LYS A 10 14.57 -16.55 -14.69
C LYS A 10 15.12 -16.33 -13.29
N LEU A 11 14.31 -15.80 -12.36
CA LEU A 11 14.71 -15.56 -10.98
C LEU A 11 15.09 -16.84 -10.24
N GLN A 12 14.38 -17.95 -10.48
CA GLN A 12 14.67 -19.24 -9.89
C GLN A 12 16.02 -19.80 -10.38
N ASN A 13 16.32 -19.63 -11.67
CA ASN A 13 17.62 -19.99 -12.24
C ASN A 13 18.75 -19.13 -11.65
N ASP A 14 18.56 -17.82 -11.58
CA ASP A 14 19.53 -16.89 -10.98
C ASP A 14 19.77 -17.21 -9.51
N PHE A 15 18.71 -17.50 -8.75
CA PHE A 15 18.79 -17.93 -7.35
C PHE A 15 19.65 -19.18 -7.18
N ASN A 16 19.42 -20.22 -7.99
CA ASN A 16 20.18 -21.47 -7.93
C ASN A 16 21.66 -21.25 -8.25
N LEU A 17 21.96 -20.41 -9.26
CA LEU A 17 23.32 -20.06 -9.65
C LEU A 17 24.04 -19.27 -8.55
N LEU A 18 23.38 -18.26 -7.98
CA LEU A 18 23.91 -17.44 -6.89
C LEU A 18 24.14 -18.26 -5.62
N LYS A 19 23.22 -19.17 -5.28
CA LYS A 19 23.33 -20.07 -4.12
C LYS A 19 24.55 -20.99 -4.26
N SER A 20 24.75 -21.60 -5.44
CA SER A 20 25.93 -22.42 -5.73
C SER A 20 27.23 -21.61 -5.63
N LYS A 21 27.25 -20.40 -6.22
CA LYS A 21 28.39 -19.48 -6.17
C LYS A 21 28.74 -19.05 -4.74
N LYS A 22 27.73 -18.74 -3.92
CA LYS A 22 27.88 -18.39 -2.49
C LYS A 22 28.52 -19.52 -1.70
N ASN A 23 28.03 -20.76 -1.87
CA ASN A 23 28.56 -21.92 -1.17
C ASN A 23 30.03 -22.18 -1.54
N LYS A 24 30.39 -22.11 -2.83
CA LYS A 24 31.78 -22.26 -3.29
C LYS A 24 32.71 -21.22 -2.67
N ILE A 25 32.31 -19.94 -2.72
CA ILE A 25 33.14 -18.85 -2.17
C ILE A 25 33.23 -18.92 -0.65
N SER A 26 32.15 -19.30 0.04
CA SER A 26 32.18 -19.47 1.50
C SER A 26 33.15 -20.58 1.93
N ASN A 27 33.21 -21.69 1.20
CA ASN A 27 34.16 -22.77 1.45
C ASN A 27 35.61 -22.32 1.20
N ILE A 28 35.87 -21.64 0.08
CA ILE A 28 37.20 -21.09 -0.23
C ILE A 28 37.64 -20.08 0.85
N ARG A 29 36.72 -19.22 1.31
CA ARG A 29 36.96 -18.26 2.37
C ARG A 29 37.35 -18.94 3.69
N LEU A 30 36.65 -20.01 4.08
CA LEU A 30 36.96 -20.76 5.30
C LEU A 30 38.36 -21.40 5.22
N VAL A 31 38.68 -22.05 4.10
CA VAL A 31 40.00 -22.65 3.87
C VAL A 31 41.09 -21.59 3.92
N THR A 32 40.89 -20.45 3.24
CA THR A 32 41.85 -19.32 3.22
C THR A 32 42.10 -18.78 4.63
N PHE A 33 41.04 -18.63 5.43
CA PHE A 33 41.16 -18.19 6.83
C PHE A 33 41.96 -19.18 7.67
N ILE A 34 41.64 -20.47 7.60
CA ILE A 34 42.36 -21.51 8.36
C ILE A 34 43.85 -21.51 8.00
N ILE A 35 44.17 -21.48 6.69
CA ILE A 35 45.57 -21.44 6.22
C ILE A 35 46.27 -20.17 6.72
N SER A 36 45.60 -19.00 6.70
CA SER A 36 46.17 -17.76 7.22
C SER A 36 46.53 -17.83 8.70
N VAL A 37 45.68 -18.49 9.51
CA VAL A 37 45.91 -18.70 10.95
C VAL A 37 47.04 -19.69 11.19
N VAL A 38 47.11 -20.78 10.40
CA VAL A 38 48.22 -21.75 10.49
C VAL A 38 49.56 -21.07 10.22
N PHE A 39 49.67 -20.26 9.16
CA PHE A 39 50.91 -19.52 8.88
C PHE A 39 51.24 -18.47 9.96
N LEU A 40 50.22 -17.85 10.57
CA LEU A 40 50.43 -16.95 11.70
C LEU A 40 51.01 -17.70 12.92
N LEU A 41 50.48 -18.89 13.22
CA LEU A 41 50.99 -19.73 14.31
C LEU A 41 52.42 -20.22 14.02
N LEU A 42 52.72 -20.61 12.77
CA LEU A 42 54.08 -20.98 12.35
C LEU A 42 55.07 -19.82 12.47
N TYR A 43 54.63 -18.58 12.20
CA TYR A 43 55.45 -17.39 12.43
C TYR A 43 55.78 -17.24 13.92
N VAL A 44 54.79 -17.38 14.82
CA VAL A 44 54.98 -17.26 16.27
C VAL A 44 55.98 -18.30 16.80
N THR A 45 56.03 -19.50 16.23
CA THR A 45 56.95 -20.56 16.68
C THR A 45 58.34 -20.50 16.04
N SER A 46 58.45 -20.10 14.77
CA SER A 46 59.71 -20.15 14.00
C SER A 46 60.42 -18.81 13.81
N SER A 47 59.75 -17.68 14.09
CA SER A 47 60.25 -16.31 13.85
C SER A 47 60.66 -16.01 12.39
N ASN A 48 60.16 -16.77 11.41
CA ASN A 48 60.46 -16.55 9.99
C ASN A 48 59.50 -15.53 9.35
N ASN A 49 60.03 -14.39 8.90
CA ASN A 49 59.28 -13.31 8.26
C ASN A 49 58.48 -13.74 7.01
N LEU A 50 58.88 -14.81 6.30
CA LEU A 50 58.12 -15.32 5.16
C LEU A 50 56.72 -15.80 5.54
N TYR A 51 56.56 -16.45 6.71
CA TYR A 51 55.26 -16.92 7.17
C TYR A 51 54.33 -15.77 7.54
N LEU A 52 54.87 -14.66 8.07
CA LEU A 52 54.11 -13.44 8.33
C LEU A 52 53.60 -12.80 7.04
N ILE A 53 54.43 -12.74 6.00
CA ILE A 53 54.05 -12.20 4.68
C ILE A 53 52.93 -13.07 4.08
N ILE A 54 53.09 -14.40 4.08
CA ILE A 54 52.08 -15.32 3.54
C ILE A 54 50.76 -15.20 4.32
N SER A 55 50.82 -15.19 5.66
CA SER A 55 49.64 -15.00 6.50
C SER A 55 48.92 -13.68 6.20
N SER A 56 49.67 -12.58 6.06
CA SER A 56 49.11 -11.26 5.75
C SER A 56 48.42 -11.21 4.38
N ILE A 57 49.04 -11.80 3.35
CA ILE A 57 48.45 -11.88 2.00
C ILE A 57 47.16 -12.71 2.04
N LEU A 58 47.19 -13.89 2.68
CA LEU A 58 46.00 -14.75 2.80
C LEU A 58 44.89 -14.07 3.60
N PHE A 59 45.24 -13.29 4.62
CA PHE A 59 44.27 -12.51 5.39
C PHE A 59 43.62 -11.41 4.55
N ILE A 60 44.39 -10.71 3.69
CA ILE A 60 43.83 -9.76 2.72
C ILE A 60 42.90 -10.46 1.72
N VAL A 61 43.31 -11.62 1.18
CA VAL A 61 42.46 -12.42 0.29
C VAL A 61 41.18 -12.85 1.01
N PHE A 62 41.27 -13.25 2.29
CA PHE A 62 40.11 -13.56 3.12
C PHE A 62 39.16 -12.37 3.24
N ILE A 63 39.66 -11.15 3.51
CA ILE A 63 38.84 -9.94 3.56
C ILE A 63 38.12 -9.71 2.22
N VAL A 64 38.83 -9.82 1.09
CA VAL A 64 38.23 -9.68 -0.25
C VAL A 64 37.12 -10.71 -0.48
N LEU A 65 37.33 -11.96 -0.06
CA LEU A 65 36.32 -13.02 -0.15
C LEU A 65 35.13 -12.77 0.77
N VAL A 66 35.33 -12.19 1.96
CA VAL A 66 34.23 -11.75 2.86
C VAL A 66 33.35 -10.72 2.15
N VAL A 67 33.95 -9.67 1.57
CA VAL A 67 33.22 -8.62 0.84
C VAL A 67 32.46 -9.21 -0.35
N LYS A 68 33.11 -10.08 -1.15
CA LYS A 68 32.47 -10.75 -2.29
C LYS A 68 31.31 -11.65 -1.87
N THR A 69 31.47 -12.38 -0.76
CA THR A 69 30.39 -13.22 -0.20
C THR A 69 29.22 -12.38 0.27
N SER A 70 29.48 -11.22 0.89
CA SER A 70 28.46 -10.27 1.31
C SER A 70 27.62 -9.78 0.13
N LYS A 71 28.28 -9.35 -0.96
CA LYS A 71 27.58 -8.90 -2.18
C LYS A 71 26.67 -9.98 -2.78
N ILE A 72 27.19 -11.20 -2.93
CA ILE A 72 26.39 -12.34 -3.43
C ILE A 72 25.23 -12.66 -2.48
N SER A 73 25.43 -12.52 -1.16
CA SER A 73 24.34 -12.71 -0.20
C SER A 73 23.24 -11.67 -0.36
N SER A 74 23.58 -10.43 -0.71
CA SER A 74 22.60 -9.37 -0.99
C SER A 74 21.80 -9.67 -2.27
N GLU A 75 22.47 -10.05 -3.36
CA GLU A 75 21.81 -10.48 -4.62
C GLU A 75 20.89 -11.69 -4.43
N LEU A 76 21.31 -12.64 -3.58
CA LEU A 76 20.50 -13.81 -3.23
C LEU A 76 19.26 -13.41 -2.40
N ASN A 77 19.42 -12.50 -1.43
CA ASN A 77 18.29 -11.97 -0.66
C ASN A 77 17.30 -11.22 -1.54
N TYR A 78 17.77 -10.45 -2.53
CA TYR A 78 16.90 -9.84 -3.54
C TYR A 78 16.11 -10.90 -4.30
N SER A 79 16.77 -11.96 -4.78
CA SER A 79 16.12 -13.03 -5.55
C SER A 79 15.03 -13.75 -4.74
N ILE A 80 15.28 -14.00 -3.45
CA ILE A 80 14.27 -14.57 -2.53
C ILE A 80 13.05 -13.65 -2.44
N GLN A 81 13.27 -12.36 -2.18
CA GLN A 81 12.17 -11.41 -2.03
C GLN A 81 11.38 -11.22 -3.33
N ALA A 82 12.05 -11.18 -4.49
CA ALA A 82 11.39 -11.09 -5.78
C ALA A 82 10.52 -12.32 -6.08
N LEU A 83 10.97 -13.52 -5.74
CA LEU A 83 10.16 -14.74 -5.85
C LEU A 83 8.93 -14.71 -4.92
N GLU A 84 9.09 -14.19 -3.70
CA GLU A 84 7.94 -13.98 -2.79
C GLU A 84 6.94 -12.97 -3.35
N ILE A 85 7.40 -11.86 -3.95
CA ILE A 85 6.53 -10.88 -4.62
C ILE A 85 5.73 -11.54 -5.75
N ILE A 86 6.37 -12.36 -6.59
CA ILE A 86 5.67 -13.07 -7.66
C ILE A 86 4.59 -14.00 -7.10
N ASN A 87 4.89 -14.72 -6.02
CA ASN A 87 3.89 -15.56 -5.35
C ASN A 87 2.71 -14.74 -4.82
N GLN A 88 2.96 -13.55 -4.25
CA GLN A 88 1.91 -12.63 -3.81
C GLN A 88 1.06 -12.12 -4.98
N ILE A 89 1.67 -11.79 -6.13
CA ILE A 89 0.96 -11.36 -7.35
C ILE A 89 0.02 -12.47 -7.85
N LYS A 90 0.49 -13.73 -7.82
CA LYS A 90 -0.29 -14.88 -8.25
C LYS A 90 -1.44 -15.21 -7.29
N SER A 91 -1.26 -15.01 -5.99
CA SER A 91 -2.28 -15.30 -4.98
C SER A 91 -3.44 -14.30 -5.01
N ASP A 92 -4.64 -14.81 -4.73
CA ASP A 92 -5.85 -14.03 -4.48
C ASP A 92 -6.07 -13.74 -2.99
N ASP A 93 -5.35 -14.46 -2.12
CA ASP A 93 -5.56 -14.49 -0.67
C ASP A 93 -4.55 -13.59 0.05
N SER A 94 -4.46 -12.31 -0.34
CA SER A 94 -3.63 -11.39 0.42
C SER A 94 -4.31 -11.03 1.74
N ILE A 95 -3.62 -11.29 2.86
CA ILE A 95 -4.08 -10.90 4.18
C ILE A 95 -3.60 -9.48 4.43
N ASP A 96 -4.50 -8.59 4.81
CA ASP A 96 -4.14 -7.25 5.25
C ASP A 96 -3.30 -7.33 6.54
N PRO A 97 -2.02 -6.90 6.52
CA PRO A 97 -1.20 -6.92 7.74
C PRO A 97 -1.59 -5.82 8.73
N PHE A 98 -2.38 -4.82 8.32
CA PHE A 98 -2.72 -3.63 9.12
C PHE A 98 -4.25 -3.48 9.29
N VAL A 99 -4.96 -4.58 9.62
CA VAL A 99 -6.42 -4.59 9.78
C VAL A 99 -6.93 -3.54 10.77
N GLU A 100 -6.15 -3.24 11.81
CA GLU A 100 -6.43 -2.21 12.82
C GLU A 100 -6.65 -0.81 12.22
N ASP A 101 -5.96 -0.50 11.13
CA ASP A 101 -6.07 0.79 10.44
C ASP A 101 -7.42 0.94 9.70
N ASN A 102 -8.19 -0.13 9.51
CA ASN A 102 -9.52 -0.07 8.88
C ASN A 102 -10.49 0.82 9.68
N SER A 103 -10.28 0.92 11.00
CA SER A 103 -11.07 1.78 11.88
C SER A 103 -11.02 3.27 11.51
N GLN A 104 -9.97 3.70 10.78
CA GLN A 104 -9.81 5.08 10.32
C GLN A 104 -10.72 5.43 9.12
N PHE A 105 -11.28 4.42 8.43
CA PHE A 105 -12.02 4.58 7.18
C PHE A 105 -13.50 4.24 7.37
N ASN A 106 -14.28 5.21 7.84
CA ASN A 106 -15.71 5.04 8.13
C ASN A 106 -16.62 5.58 7.01
N ASN A 107 -16.48 5.07 5.78
CA ASN A 107 -17.44 5.35 4.72
C ASN A 107 -18.63 4.38 4.80
N VAL A 108 -19.82 4.86 4.46
CA VAL A 108 -21.11 4.15 4.61
C VAL A 108 -21.09 2.81 3.85
N TYR A 109 -20.46 2.77 2.69
CA TYR A 109 -20.42 1.59 1.83
C TYR A 109 -19.33 0.57 2.18
N ASN A 110 -18.35 0.91 3.01
CA ASN A 110 -17.20 0.03 3.27
C ASN A 110 -17.62 -1.33 3.86
N LYS A 111 -18.53 -1.31 4.83
CA LYS A 111 -19.03 -2.52 5.51
C LYS A 111 -20.07 -3.27 4.69
N ASP A 112 -20.92 -2.53 3.96
CA ASP A 112 -22.02 -3.09 3.18
C ASP A 112 -21.53 -3.88 1.96
N LEU A 113 -20.43 -3.43 1.35
CA LEU A 113 -19.86 -3.96 0.12
C LEU A 113 -18.59 -4.81 0.33
N ASP A 114 -18.24 -5.13 1.57
CA ASP A 114 -17.03 -5.91 1.90
C ASP A 114 -15.75 -5.29 1.30
N ILE A 115 -15.59 -3.97 1.44
CA ILE A 115 -14.46 -3.22 0.84
C ILE A 115 -13.16 -3.47 1.61
N LEU A 116 -13.20 -3.39 2.94
CA LEU A 116 -12.02 -3.50 3.81
C LEU A 116 -12.07 -4.70 4.79
N GLU A 117 -13.24 -5.25 5.09
CA GLU A 117 -13.42 -6.27 6.13
C GLU A 117 -13.49 -7.70 5.56
N GLY A 118 -12.87 -8.66 6.27
CA GLY A 118 -12.92 -10.09 5.90
C GLY A 118 -12.19 -10.41 4.60
N ASN A 119 -12.77 -11.28 3.77
CA ASN A 119 -12.29 -11.53 2.40
C ASN A 119 -12.80 -10.40 1.49
N SER A 120 -12.05 -9.30 1.46
CA SER A 120 -12.51 -8.02 0.93
C SER A 120 -11.97 -7.69 -0.46
N ILE A 121 -12.52 -6.65 -1.07
CA ILE A 121 -12.00 -6.08 -2.33
C ILE A 121 -10.58 -5.53 -2.14
N PHE A 122 -10.31 -4.94 -0.98
CA PHE A 122 -8.97 -4.54 -0.61
C PHE A 122 -7.99 -5.71 -0.66
N ASN A 123 -8.31 -6.85 -0.03
CA ASN A 123 -7.44 -8.04 -0.04
C ASN A 123 -7.21 -8.58 -1.46
N ARG A 124 -8.18 -8.44 -2.35
CA ARG A 124 -8.05 -8.86 -3.74
C ARG A 124 -7.04 -8.00 -4.51
N ILE A 125 -7.09 -6.69 -4.31
CA ILE A 125 -6.28 -5.69 -5.04
C ILE A 125 -4.90 -5.52 -4.42
N ASN A 126 -4.80 -5.55 -3.09
CA ASN A 126 -3.62 -5.12 -2.36
C ASN A 126 -2.38 -5.92 -2.72
N LYS A 127 -1.35 -5.21 -3.22
CA LYS A 127 0.02 -5.71 -3.42
C LYS A 127 1.05 -4.71 -2.85
N THR A 128 0.59 -3.75 -2.05
CA THR A 128 1.43 -2.76 -1.37
C THR A 128 2.35 -3.46 -0.37
N GLN A 129 3.56 -2.95 -0.22
CA GLN A 129 4.58 -3.52 0.67
C GLN A 129 4.87 -2.63 1.88
N THR A 130 4.49 -1.35 1.81
CA THR A 130 4.64 -0.40 2.91
C THR A 130 3.30 -0.11 3.59
N ARG A 131 3.34 0.29 4.87
CA ARG A 131 2.12 0.72 5.58
C ARG A 131 1.49 1.97 4.97
N ILE A 132 2.30 2.90 4.47
CA ILE A 132 1.80 4.12 3.79
C ILE A 132 1.05 3.78 2.50
N GLY A 133 1.57 2.84 1.69
CA GLY A 133 0.87 2.33 0.51
C GLY A 133 -0.44 1.63 0.86
N ASN A 134 -0.45 0.80 1.91
CA ASN A 134 -1.65 0.13 2.41
C ASN A 134 -2.75 1.14 2.83
N LEU A 135 -2.38 2.15 3.62
CA LEU A 135 -3.28 3.24 4.01
C LEU A 135 -3.82 4.02 2.80
N GLN A 136 -2.96 4.27 1.80
CA GLN A 136 -3.35 4.98 0.60
C GLN A 136 -4.34 4.19 -0.26
N LEU A 137 -4.15 2.87 -0.40
CA LEU A 137 -5.11 2.01 -1.09
C LEU A 137 -6.45 1.95 -0.35
N LYS A 138 -6.44 1.90 0.99
CA LYS A 138 -7.67 1.99 1.80
C LYS A 138 -8.37 3.32 1.60
N HIS A 139 -7.62 4.42 1.55
CA HIS A 139 -8.14 5.74 1.26
C HIS A 139 -8.82 5.80 -0.12
N PHE A 140 -8.19 5.23 -1.15
CA PHE A 140 -8.74 5.19 -2.51
C PHE A 140 -10.05 4.40 -2.60
N LEU A 141 -10.10 3.21 -1.98
CA LEU A 141 -11.33 2.43 -1.98
C LEU A 141 -12.43 3.07 -1.13
N SER A 142 -12.07 3.88 -0.13
CA SER A 142 -13.02 4.54 0.78
C SER A 142 -13.40 5.96 0.35
N ASN A 143 -12.84 6.50 -0.74
CA ASN A 143 -13.15 7.83 -1.26
C ASN A 143 -13.26 7.77 -2.78
N LEU A 144 -14.48 7.97 -3.28
CA LEU A 144 -14.80 7.84 -4.69
C LEU A 144 -14.46 9.11 -5.46
N ILE A 145 -13.94 8.95 -6.67
CA ILE A 145 -13.73 10.05 -7.61
C ILE A 145 -15.02 10.25 -8.40
N LEU A 146 -15.43 11.51 -8.54
CA LEU A 146 -16.57 11.90 -9.36
C LEU A 146 -16.15 12.62 -10.65
N ASP A 147 -14.91 13.09 -10.72
CA ASP A 147 -14.37 13.75 -11.90
C ASP A 147 -14.02 12.72 -13.00
N LYS A 148 -14.66 12.86 -14.16
CA LYS A 148 -14.44 11.99 -15.32
C LYS A 148 -12.98 12.00 -15.79
N SER A 149 -12.35 13.18 -15.84
CA SER A 149 -10.99 13.30 -16.37
C SER A 149 -9.98 12.59 -15.47
N GLU A 150 -10.16 12.68 -14.14
CA GLU A 150 -9.32 11.98 -13.18
C GLU A 150 -9.51 10.45 -13.26
N ILE A 151 -10.73 9.95 -13.44
CA ILE A 151 -10.99 8.52 -13.63
C ILE A 151 -10.28 8.00 -14.89
N ILE A 152 -10.40 8.71 -16.02
CA ILE A 152 -9.74 8.35 -17.29
C ILE A 152 -8.21 8.40 -17.15
N ASP A 153 -7.69 9.44 -16.50
CA ASP A 153 -6.26 9.59 -16.24
C ASP A 153 -5.71 8.41 -15.41
N ARG A 154 -6.48 7.91 -14.42
CA ARG A 154 -6.15 6.68 -13.66
C ARG A 154 -6.22 5.42 -14.53
N GLN A 155 -7.24 5.28 -15.39
CA GLN A 155 -7.35 4.15 -16.32
C GLN A 155 -6.10 4.04 -17.21
N ASN A 156 -5.65 5.17 -17.77
CA ASN A 156 -4.44 5.27 -18.59
C ASN A 156 -3.18 4.91 -17.79
N ALA A 157 -3.05 5.44 -16.57
CA ALA A 157 -1.91 5.16 -15.70
C ALA A 157 -1.79 3.67 -15.31
N PHE A 158 -2.92 3.02 -15.00
CA PHE A 158 -2.94 1.60 -14.67
C PHE A 158 -2.66 0.72 -15.89
N THR A 159 -3.16 1.12 -17.07
CA THR A 159 -2.92 0.41 -18.33
C THR A 159 -1.43 0.40 -18.65
N GLU A 160 -0.79 1.56 -18.59
CA GLU A 160 0.65 1.70 -18.82
C GLU A 160 1.46 0.85 -17.82
N LEU A 161 1.16 0.92 -16.53
CA LEU A 161 1.89 0.15 -15.51
C LEU A 161 1.72 -1.35 -15.69
N ALA A 162 0.54 -1.82 -16.12
CA ALA A 162 0.26 -3.24 -16.32
C ALA A 162 1.17 -3.87 -17.41
N GLU A 163 1.69 -3.08 -18.33
CA GLU A 163 2.64 -3.51 -19.35
C GLU A 163 4.08 -3.61 -18.81
N LYS A 164 4.41 -2.88 -17.74
CA LYS A 164 5.75 -2.78 -17.16
C LYS A 164 6.01 -3.85 -16.09
N ARG A 165 5.72 -5.12 -16.38
CA ARG A 165 5.77 -6.25 -15.41
C ARG A 165 7.13 -6.44 -14.72
N ASN A 166 8.24 -6.36 -15.45
CA ASN A 166 9.58 -6.44 -14.88
C ASN A 166 9.85 -5.30 -13.89
N TRP A 167 9.47 -4.08 -14.28
CA TRP A 167 9.62 -2.89 -13.45
C TRP A 167 8.80 -3.02 -12.17
N ILE A 168 7.56 -3.52 -12.25
CA ILE A 168 6.68 -3.79 -11.09
C ILE A 168 7.33 -4.77 -10.11
N VAL A 169 7.86 -5.91 -10.60
CA VAL A 169 8.49 -6.90 -9.71
C VAL A 169 9.70 -6.30 -9.00
N THR A 170 10.55 -5.57 -9.71
CA THR A 170 11.71 -4.89 -9.11
C THR A 170 11.27 -3.82 -8.11
N PHE A 171 10.29 -2.98 -8.47
CA PHE A 171 9.73 -1.93 -7.62
C PHE A 171 9.20 -2.51 -6.31
N LEU A 172 8.31 -3.51 -6.36
CA LEU A 172 7.75 -4.14 -5.16
C LEU A 172 8.82 -4.89 -4.35
N THR A 173 9.84 -5.44 -5.00
CA THR A 173 10.98 -6.04 -4.29
C THR A 173 11.77 -5.00 -3.51
N PHE A 174 11.99 -3.81 -4.08
CA PHE A 174 12.67 -2.71 -3.38
C PHE A 174 11.80 -2.11 -2.27
N THR A 175 10.49 -1.91 -2.48
CA THR A 175 9.61 -1.38 -1.42
C THR A 175 9.45 -2.36 -0.25
N LYS A 176 9.40 -3.67 -0.52
CA LYS A 176 9.41 -4.70 0.54
C LYS A 176 10.65 -4.63 1.43
N ARG A 177 11.82 -4.30 0.87
CA ARG A 177 13.08 -4.15 1.62
C ARG A 177 13.09 -2.94 2.55
N LEU A 178 12.19 -1.99 2.38
CA LEU A 178 12.11 -0.81 3.25
C LEU A 178 11.68 -1.17 4.68
N ASN A 179 10.93 -2.27 4.86
CA ASN A 179 10.36 -2.67 6.16
C ASN A 179 9.66 -1.53 6.91
N MET A 180 9.03 -0.61 6.17
CA MET A 180 8.38 0.58 6.72
C MET A 180 7.05 0.23 7.41
N ASN A 181 7.14 -0.07 8.70
CA ASN A 181 5.99 -0.30 9.58
C ASN A 181 5.45 0.99 10.20
N GLN A 182 6.22 2.08 10.14
CA GLN A 182 5.87 3.40 10.65
C GLN A 182 5.64 4.38 9.50
N SER A 183 4.71 5.32 9.69
CA SER A 183 4.35 6.33 8.70
C SER A 183 5.35 7.48 8.59
N SER A 184 6.18 7.71 9.61
CA SER A 184 7.23 8.73 9.61
C SER A 184 8.63 8.10 9.65
N ILE A 185 9.50 8.55 8.74
CA ILE A 185 10.91 8.12 8.65
C ILE A 185 11.84 9.06 9.43
N PHE A 186 11.47 10.35 9.50
CA PHE A 186 12.24 11.38 10.17
C PHE A 186 11.38 12.05 11.25
N VAL A 187 12.02 12.36 12.39
CA VAL A 187 11.43 13.15 13.45
C VAL A 187 11.80 14.61 13.19
N PHE A 188 10.79 15.43 12.90
CA PHE A 188 10.99 16.86 12.68
C PHE A 188 11.28 17.55 14.03
N GLU A 189 12.56 17.80 14.31
CA GLU A 189 13.00 18.70 15.36
C GLU A 189 13.67 19.94 14.75
N ASN A 190 13.59 21.08 15.45
CA ASN A 190 14.38 22.25 15.13
C ASN A 190 15.87 21.92 15.12
N ARG A 191 16.67 22.67 14.33
CA ARG A 191 18.13 22.53 14.28
C ARG A 191 18.72 22.50 15.68
N VAL A 192 19.43 21.41 15.97
CA VAL A 192 20.16 21.12 17.19
C VAL A 192 21.47 21.92 17.22
N PHE A 193 22.22 21.98 16.10
CA PHE A 193 23.46 22.77 16.03
C PHE A 193 23.25 24.11 15.30
N ASN A 194 22.74 25.11 16.03
CA ASN A 194 22.41 26.42 15.45
C ASN A 194 23.57 27.42 15.36
N THR A 195 24.68 27.23 16.08
CA THR A 195 25.78 28.23 16.12
C THR A 195 26.91 27.89 15.15
N ASN A 196 27.39 28.90 14.42
CA ASN A 196 28.50 28.75 13.47
C ASN A 196 29.81 28.31 14.15
N SER A 197 30.03 28.68 15.42
CA SER A 197 31.22 28.31 16.18
C SER A 197 31.34 26.80 16.40
N ILE A 198 30.22 26.08 16.54
CA ILE A 198 30.23 24.62 16.73
C ILE A 198 30.68 23.91 15.44
N LYS A 199 30.36 24.48 14.27
CA LYS A 199 30.73 23.90 12.97
C LYS A 199 32.24 23.89 12.73
N LEU A 200 32.96 24.88 13.28
CA LEU A 200 34.41 25.01 13.15
C LEU A 200 35.18 24.17 14.17
N LEU A 201 34.56 23.81 15.30
CA LEU A 201 35.23 23.13 16.41
C LEU A 201 35.89 21.79 16.01
N PRO A 202 35.23 20.86 15.31
CA PRO A 202 35.87 19.62 14.86
C PRO A 202 37.02 19.84 13.88
N LEU A 203 36.90 20.84 13.00
CA LEU A 203 37.91 21.19 12.02
C LEU A 203 39.18 21.72 12.72
N ILE A 204 39.02 22.68 13.63
CA ILE A 204 40.14 23.27 14.38
C ILE A 204 40.85 22.19 15.20
N PHE A 205 40.11 21.36 15.92
CA PHE A 205 40.69 20.28 16.72
C PHE A 205 41.45 19.26 15.86
N SER A 206 40.90 18.87 14.71
CA SER A 206 41.55 17.97 13.75
C SER A 206 42.86 18.55 13.23
N VAL A 207 42.85 19.83 12.82
CA VAL A 207 44.04 20.53 12.33
C VAL A 207 45.11 20.63 13.42
N LEU A 208 44.73 20.95 14.66
CA LEU A 208 45.66 20.98 15.78
C LEU A 208 46.33 19.62 16.03
N ASN A 209 45.58 18.52 16.00
CA ASN A 209 46.16 17.18 16.15
C ASN A 209 47.09 16.79 15.00
N ILE A 210 46.76 17.19 13.77
CA ILE A 210 47.63 16.96 12.61
C ILE A 210 48.94 17.76 12.75
N LEU A 211 48.86 19.03 13.17
CA LEU A 211 50.04 19.86 13.42
C LEU A 211 50.92 19.30 14.54
N CYS A 212 50.30 18.82 15.64
CA CYS A 212 51.02 18.13 16.72
C CYS A 212 51.72 16.87 16.22
N PHE A 213 51.05 16.06 15.38
CA PHE A 213 51.65 14.87 14.79
C PHE A 213 52.87 15.19 13.91
N ILE A 214 52.77 16.24 13.07
CA ILE A 214 53.89 16.72 12.24
C ILE A 214 55.05 17.20 13.11
N ALA A 215 54.77 17.98 14.17
CA ALA A 215 55.79 18.44 15.10
C ALA A 215 56.50 17.28 15.83
N LEU A 216 55.76 16.26 16.24
CA LEU A 216 56.32 15.05 16.85
C LEU A 216 57.19 14.25 15.87
N ALA A 217 56.83 14.21 14.59
CA ALA A 217 57.63 13.56 13.56
C ALA A 217 59.00 14.22 13.39
N ILE A 218 59.07 15.56 13.48
CA ILE A 218 60.33 16.32 13.41
C ILE A 218 61.27 15.95 14.58
N ILE A 219 60.72 15.64 15.76
CA ILE A 219 61.48 15.34 16.98
C ILE A 219 61.64 13.80 17.16
N SER A 220 61.34 13.00 16.15
CA SER A 220 61.46 11.52 16.18
C SER A 220 60.59 10.81 17.23
N PHE A 221 59.39 11.34 17.51
CA PHE A 221 58.38 10.71 18.39
C PHE A 221 58.91 10.30 19.79
N PRO A 222 59.37 11.25 20.63
CA PRO A 222 59.83 10.93 21.97
C PRO A 222 58.66 10.38 22.82
N LYS A 223 58.89 9.24 23.48
CA LYS A 223 57.85 8.45 24.15
C LYS A 223 57.00 9.26 25.14
N GLU A 224 57.63 10.11 25.94
CA GLU A 224 56.95 10.92 26.95
C GLU A 224 56.00 11.94 26.32
N ILE A 225 56.44 12.67 25.30
CA ILE A 225 55.62 13.71 24.66
C ILE A 225 54.46 13.07 23.88
N VAL A 226 54.71 11.94 23.21
CA VAL A 226 53.64 11.18 22.53
C VAL A 226 52.58 10.71 23.52
N PHE A 227 52.99 10.22 24.70
CA PHE A 227 52.05 9.81 25.75
C PHE A 227 51.15 10.96 26.20
N TYR A 228 51.71 12.14 26.49
CA TYR A 228 50.92 13.31 26.90
C TYR A 228 50.02 13.85 25.79
N TRP A 229 50.46 13.81 24.53
CA TRP A 229 49.61 14.20 23.39
C TRP A 229 48.40 13.29 23.25
N ILE A 230 48.58 11.97 23.28
CA ILE A 230 47.47 11.01 23.20
C ILE A 230 46.54 11.18 24.41
N LEU A 231 47.08 11.30 25.62
CA LEU A 231 46.29 11.49 26.83
C LEU A 231 45.46 12.80 26.76
N GLY A 232 46.08 13.89 26.31
CA GLY A 232 45.41 15.17 26.10
C GLY A 232 44.31 15.08 25.05
N ALA A 233 44.57 14.44 23.91
CA ALA A 233 43.57 14.22 22.87
C ALA A 233 42.37 13.43 23.39
N VAL A 234 42.61 12.34 24.14
CA VAL A 234 41.55 11.52 24.76
C VAL A 234 40.73 12.33 25.77
N ILE A 235 41.37 13.10 26.65
CA ILE A 235 40.66 13.88 27.67
C ILE A 235 39.79 14.96 27.00
N ILE A 236 40.36 15.72 26.07
CA ILE A 236 39.67 16.83 25.41
C ILE A 236 38.52 16.29 24.53
N SER A 237 38.75 15.23 23.75
CA SER A 237 37.72 14.66 22.89
C SER A 237 36.53 14.13 23.69
N ASN A 238 36.78 13.49 24.83
CA ASN A 238 35.73 12.99 25.72
C ASN A 238 35.01 14.12 26.46
N ALA A 239 35.71 15.16 26.90
CA ALA A 239 35.10 16.34 27.51
C ALA A 239 34.13 17.05 26.54
N ILE A 240 34.55 17.24 25.29
CA ILE A 240 33.70 17.80 24.22
C ILE A 240 32.49 16.89 23.96
N SER A 241 32.72 15.58 23.81
CA SER A 241 31.63 14.62 23.58
C SER A 241 30.61 14.59 24.73
N MET A 242 31.08 14.73 25.97
CA MET A 242 30.23 14.81 27.16
C MET A 242 29.42 16.11 27.19
N PHE A 243 30.03 17.25 26.83
CA PHE A 243 29.36 18.55 26.76
C PHE A 243 28.24 18.55 25.71
N TYR A 244 28.46 17.93 24.55
CA TYR A 244 27.46 17.83 23.47
C TYR A 244 26.60 16.56 23.51
N LYS A 245 26.62 15.80 24.61
CA LYS A 245 25.95 14.49 24.70
C LYS A 245 24.46 14.56 24.41
N GLN A 246 23.76 15.61 24.85
CA GLN A 246 22.32 15.75 24.62
C GLN A 246 22.01 16.05 23.15
N GLN A 247 22.82 16.89 22.51
CA GLN A 247 22.70 17.24 21.10
C GLN A 247 22.97 16.02 20.21
N LEU A 248 24.05 15.28 20.49
CA LEU A 248 24.39 14.05 19.76
C LEU A 248 23.29 12.99 19.87
N ARG A 249 22.68 12.85 21.05
CA ARG A 249 21.51 11.96 21.25
C ARG A 249 20.30 12.38 20.42
N ARG A 250 20.02 13.68 20.31
CA ARG A 250 18.93 14.19 19.46
C ARG A 250 19.18 13.93 17.99
N ILE A 251 20.40 14.18 17.49
CA ILE A 251 20.75 13.86 16.09
C ILE A 251 20.63 12.37 15.80
N ALA A 252 21.04 11.51 16.73
CA ALA A 252 20.85 10.07 16.58
C ALA A 252 19.36 9.66 16.49
N ALA A 253 18.44 10.48 17.01
CA ALA A 253 17.00 10.27 16.98
C ALA A 253 16.29 10.96 15.79
N TYR A 254 17.00 11.72 14.94
CA TYR A 254 16.41 12.41 13.77
C TYR A 254 15.77 11.47 12.77
N THR A 255 16.28 10.24 12.66
CA THR A 255 15.69 9.19 11.84
C THR A 255 15.68 7.89 12.63
N THR A 256 14.58 7.16 12.50
CA THR A 256 14.46 5.79 12.99
C THR A 256 15.15 4.80 12.05
N MET A 257 15.43 5.21 10.81
CA MET A 257 16.05 4.37 9.80
C MET A 257 17.56 4.20 10.00
N LYS A 258 18.02 3.00 9.67
CA LYS A 258 19.45 2.69 9.51
C LYS A 258 19.93 3.10 8.11
N ALA A 259 21.25 3.17 7.93
CA ALA A 259 21.85 3.50 6.64
C ALA A 259 21.43 2.53 5.52
N ASP A 260 21.32 1.23 5.80
CA ASP A 260 20.89 0.23 4.83
C ASP A 260 19.42 0.38 4.41
N GLU A 261 18.55 0.86 5.31
CA GLU A 261 17.15 1.18 5.00
C GLU A 261 17.03 2.44 4.13
N LEU A 262 17.85 3.47 4.39
CA LEU A 262 17.95 4.65 3.53
C LEU A 262 18.52 4.30 2.14
N ASP A 263 19.47 3.37 2.07
CA ASP A 263 19.95 2.83 0.79
C ASP A 263 18.85 2.09 0.03
N ASN A 264 17.98 1.32 0.71
CA ASN A 264 16.82 0.72 0.07
C ASN A 264 15.85 1.79 -0.48
N LEU A 265 15.64 2.90 0.26
CA LEU A 265 14.81 4.01 -0.21
C LEU A 265 15.42 4.70 -1.45
N TYR A 266 16.74 4.86 -1.47
CA TYR A 266 17.47 5.32 -2.65
C TYR A 266 17.21 4.43 -3.87
N GLU A 267 17.28 3.09 -3.73
CA GLU A 267 17.02 2.16 -4.84
C GLU A 267 15.57 2.29 -5.36
N VAL A 268 14.59 2.46 -4.47
CA VAL A 268 13.19 2.72 -4.86
C VAL A 268 13.08 4.01 -5.67
N PHE A 269 13.61 5.13 -5.16
CA PHE A 269 13.50 6.43 -5.81
C PHE A 269 14.22 6.44 -7.16
N ARG A 270 15.42 5.88 -7.21
CA ARG A 270 16.18 5.74 -8.45
C ARG A 270 15.43 4.92 -9.51
N HIS A 271 14.80 3.82 -9.09
CA HIS A 271 14.01 2.97 -9.99
C HIS A 271 12.77 3.67 -10.55
N ILE A 272 12.19 4.63 -9.81
CA ILE A 272 11.12 5.52 -10.30
C ILE A 272 11.68 6.56 -11.27
N GLU A 273 12.81 7.18 -10.94
CA GLU A 273 13.44 8.26 -11.73
C GLU A 273 13.99 7.78 -13.09
N GLU A 274 14.44 6.53 -13.19
CA GLU A 274 15.05 5.98 -14.42
C GLU A 274 14.04 5.41 -15.42
N GLU A 275 12.82 5.09 -14.98
CA GLU A 275 11.76 4.55 -15.85
C GLU A 275 11.21 5.64 -16.77
N LYS A 276 10.64 5.26 -17.93
CA LYS A 276 9.95 6.22 -18.80
C LYS A 276 8.46 6.05 -18.67
N PHE A 277 7.81 7.05 -18.09
CA PHE A 277 6.36 7.12 -18.03
C PHE A 277 5.78 7.99 -19.13
N GLU A 278 4.62 7.60 -19.66
CA GLU A 278 3.91 8.29 -20.74
C GLU A 278 2.56 8.84 -20.29
N SER A 279 1.85 8.15 -19.40
CA SER A 279 0.58 8.64 -18.89
C SER A 279 0.77 9.84 -17.97
N LYS A 280 -0.19 10.79 -18.04
CA LYS A 280 -0.14 12.05 -17.29
C LYS A 280 0.14 11.85 -15.79
N LEU A 281 -0.62 10.99 -15.11
CA LEU A 281 -0.45 10.80 -13.65
C LEU A 281 0.88 10.11 -13.29
N ASN A 282 1.34 9.13 -14.08
CA ASN A 282 2.62 8.48 -13.79
C ASN A 282 3.79 9.46 -14.00
N VAL A 283 3.71 10.33 -15.01
CA VAL A 283 4.68 11.42 -15.24
C VAL A 283 4.63 12.45 -14.11
N GLU A 284 3.45 12.84 -13.63
CA GLU A 284 3.29 13.75 -12.49
C GLU A 284 3.91 13.17 -11.21
N ILE A 285 3.66 11.89 -10.92
CA ILE A 285 4.29 11.17 -9.81
C ILE A 285 5.81 11.21 -9.98
N GLN A 286 6.34 10.79 -11.14
CA GLN A 286 7.77 10.76 -11.41
C GLN A 286 8.43 12.13 -11.28
N ASN A 287 7.78 13.18 -11.77
CA ASN A 287 8.30 14.55 -11.73
C ASN A 287 8.54 15.03 -10.29
N THR A 288 7.81 14.52 -9.31
CA THR A 288 8.00 14.81 -7.88
C THR A 288 9.33 14.26 -7.35
N PHE A 289 9.85 13.18 -7.95
CA PHE A 289 11.15 12.59 -7.60
C PHE A 289 12.31 13.21 -8.39
N VAL A 290 12.05 13.84 -9.54
CA VAL A 290 13.10 14.39 -10.43
C VAL A 290 13.29 15.91 -10.26
N ASN A 291 12.23 16.65 -9.92
CA ASN A 291 12.25 18.10 -9.83
C ASN A 291 12.13 18.59 -8.38
N PRO A 292 12.87 19.63 -7.96
CA PRO A 292 13.90 20.36 -8.72
C PRO A 292 15.24 19.62 -8.84
N PHE A 293 15.44 18.57 -8.04
CA PHE A 293 16.62 17.71 -8.06
C PHE A 293 16.17 16.26 -7.88
N LYS A 294 17.01 15.32 -8.31
CA LYS A 294 16.77 13.89 -8.06
C LYS A 294 16.73 13.60 -6.58
N SER A 295 15.60 13.07 -6.13
CA SER A 295 15.36 12.61 -4.77
C SER A 295 16.36 11.51 -4.35
N SER A 296 16.71 10.62 -5.28
CA SER A 296 17.69 9.55 -5.06
C SER A 296 19.08 10.08 -4.66
N ASP A 297 19.58 11.15 -5.29
CA ASP A 297 20.86 11.76 -4.96
C ASP A 297 20.89 12.34 -3.53
N LEU A 298 19.78 12.97 -3.11
CA LEU A 298 19.63 13.52 -1.77
C LEU A 298 19.56 12.41 -0.72
N ILE A 299 18.73 11.38 -0.94
CA ILE A 299 18.66 10.22 -0.04
C ILE A 299 19.98 9.48 0.01
N LYS A 300 20.70 9.33 -1.11
CA LYS A 300 22.03 8.68 -1.12
C LYS A 300 23.04 9.47 -0.31
N THR A 301 22.98 10.80 -0.36
CA THR A 301 23.85 11.68 0.45
C THR A 301 23.56 11.53 1.94
N ILE A 302 22.28 11.47 2.32
CA ILE A 302 21.86 11.23 3.71
C ILE A 302 22.29 9.84 4.17
N SER A 303 22.03 8.81 3.37
CA SER A 303 22.45 7.43 3.64
C SER A 303 23.96 7.31 3.86
N SER A 304 24.75 7.85 2.93
CA SER A 304 26.22 7.80 3.02
C SER A 304 26.74 8.54 4.25
N THR A 305 26.12 9.67 4.59
CA THR A 305 26.47 10.43 5.80
C THR A 305 26.06 9.69 7.07
N LYS A 306 24.92 9.01 7.06
CA LYS A 306 24.46 8.15 8.15
C LYS A 306 25.36 6.93 8.35
N GLU A 307 25.77 6.26 7.28
CA GLU A 307 26.73 5.15 7.33
C GLU A 307 28.05 5.60 7.96
N THR A 308 28.54 6.78 7.54
CA THR A 308 29.78 7.36 8.08
C THR A 308 29.66 7.75 9.55
N LEU A 309 28.47 8.21 9.97
CA LEU A 309 28.15 8.49 11.37
C LEU A 309 28.09 7.19 12.19
N ASP A 310 27.41 6.16 11.67
CA ASP A 310 27.24 4.87 12.33
C ASP A 310 28.55 4.09 12.43
N ALA A 311 29.54 4.36 11.55
CA ALA A 311 30.88 3.84 11.67
C ALA A 311 31.57 4.22 13.01
N ALA A 312 31.11 5.29 13.67
CA ALA A 312 31.58 5.65 15.01
C ALA A 312 31.18 4.61 16.08
N ASN A 313 30.20 3.74 15.80
CA ASN A 313 29.79 2.67 16.71
C ASN A 313 30.77 1.49 16.72
N PHE A 314 31.69 1.39 15.74
CA PHE A 314 32.75 0.38 15.77
C PHE A 314 33.77 0.76 16.87
N PRO A 315 33.98 -0.05 17.92
CA PRO A 315 34.70 0.41 19.12
C PRO A 315 36.10 0.94 18.86
N ILE A 316 36.89 0.25 18.03
CA ILE A 316 38.28 0.63 17.73
C ILE A 316 38.33 1.84 16.79
N VAL A 317 37.57 1.78 15.69
CA VAL A 317 37.53 2.84 14.67
C VAL A 317 36.95 4.13 15.26
N GLY A 318 35.81 4.02 15.94
CA GLY A 318 35.15 5.11 16.63
C GLY A 318 36.03 5.74 17.71
N PHE A 319 36.73 4.93 18.52
CA PHE A 319 37.66 5.46 19.52
C PHE A 319 38.78 6.29 18.86
N VAL A 320 39.51 5.72 17.90
CA VAL A 320 40.63 6.40 17.25
C VAL A 320 40.17 7.65 16.51
N LEU A 321 39.12 7.55 15.69
CA LEU A 321 38.63 8.67 14.90
C LEU A 321 38.04 9.78 15.77
N ASN A 322 37.33 9.43 16.85
CA ASN A 322 36.78 10.44 17.75
C ASN A 322 37.88 11.14 18.56
N THR A 323 38.90 10.40 19.01
CA THR A 323 40.01 10.95 19.79
C THR A 323 40.80 12.01 19.04
N PHE A 324 41.12 11.79 17.76
CA PHE A 324 41.96 12.72 17.01
C PHE A 324 41.18 13.74 16.15
N PHE A 325 39.95 13.41 15.74
CA PHE A 325 39.22 14.21 14.74
C PHE A 325 37.84 14.69 15.19
N LEU A 326 37.39 14.38 16.41
CA LEU A 326 36.01 14.65 16.86
C LEU A 326 34.96 14.15 15.85
N TRP A 327 35.23 12.97 15.26
CA TRP A 327 34.47 12.38 14.16
C TRP A 327 32.96 12.39 14.41
N LEU A 328 32.53 11.96 15.61
CA LEU A 328 31.12 11.86 15.94
C LEU A 328 30.42 13.22 15.87
N LEU A 329 31.05 14.29 16.37
CA LEU A 329 30.52 15.65 16.31
C LEU A 329 30.52 16.19 14.87
N HIS A 330 31.63 16.00 14.14
CA HIS A 330 31.75 16.43 12.74
C HIS A 330 30.64 15.86 11.86
N TYR A 331 30.47 14.53 11.89
CA TYR A 331 29.48 13.85 11.06
C TYR A 331 28.06 14.03 11.56
N SER A 332 27.84 14.30 12.85
CA SER A 332 26.51 14.68 13.35
C SER A 332 26.06 16.03 12.81
N ILE A 333 26.95 17.02 12.76
CA ILE A 333 26.68 18.34 12.15
C ILE A 333 26.44 18.19 10.64
N LYS A 334 27.28 17.41 9.96
CA LYS A 334 27.12 17.14 8.52
C LYS A 334 25.78 16.46 8.23
N PHE A 335 25.45 15.41 8.98
CA PHE A 335 24.20 14.66 8.85
C PHE A 335 22.98 15.57 9.06
N GLU A 336 22.98 16.38 10.12
CA GLU A 336 21.92 17.37 10.34
C GLU A 336 21.76 18.31 9.14
N ASN A 337 22.86 18.86 8.61
CA ASN A 337 22.76 19.77 7.47
C ASN A 337 22.15 19.10 6.23
N GLU A 338 22.50 17.85 5.94
CA GLU A 338 21.93 17.12 4.79
C GLU A 338 20.46 16.74 5.00
N VAL A 339 20.09 16.32 6.21
CA VAL A 339 18.68 16.05 6.56
C VAL A 339 17.86 17.34 6.44
N GLN A 340 18.31 18.45 7.01
CA GLN A 340 17.57 19.71 7.03
C GLN A 340 17.36 20.33 5.63
N LYS A 341 18.23 20.03 4.65
CA LYS A 341 18.01 20.42 3.24
C LYS A 341 16.85 19.65 2.60
N THR A 342 16.61 18.43 3.06
CA THR A 342 15.79 17.44 2.37
C THR A 342 14.46 17.18 3.08
N VAL A 343 14.41 17.38 4.40
CA VAL A 343 13.33 16.90 5.27
C VAL A 343 11.93 17.37 4.86
N HIS A 344 11.80 18.58 4.31
CA HIS A 344 10.52 19.13 3.85
C HIS A 344 9.99 18.45 2.58
N GLN A 345 10.86 17.85 1.76
CA GLN A 345 10.51 17.15 0.53
C GLN A 345 10.18 15.67 0.75
N ILE A 346 10.59 15.11 1.90
CA ILE A 346 10.41 13.68 2.19
C ILE A 346 8.93 13.30 2.26
N LYS A 347 8.10 14.07 2.96
CA LYS A 347 6.67 13.76 3.06
C LYS A 347 6.00 13.73 1.66
N PRO A 348 6.13 14.76 0.80
CA PRO A 348 5.67 14.70 -0.58
C PRO A 348 6.14 13.44 -1.34
N TRP A 349 7.42 13.08 -1.24
CA TRP A 349 7.94 11.87 -1.90
C TRP A 349 7.31 10.59 -1.38
N LEU A 350 7.07 10.49 -0.07
CA LEU A 350 6.41 9.32 0.54
C LEU A 350 4.93 9.26 0.17
N ASP A 351 4.23 10.40 0.10
CA ASP A 351 2.84 10.47 -0.32
C ASP A 351 2.70 10.00 -1.80
N GLU A 352 3.59 10.44 -2.69
CA GLU A 352 3.62 10.00 -4.09
C GLU A 352 4.09 8.55 -4.26
N LEU A 353 5.00 8.08 -3.40
CA LEU A 353 5.39 6.65 -3.35
C LEU A 353 4.19 5.78 -2.97
N ALA A 354 3.43 6.18 -1.94
CA ALA A 354 2.24 5.46 -1.50
C ALA A 354 1.16 5.43 -2.59
N LYS A 355 0.98 6.54 -3.32
CA LYS A 355 0.10 6.63 -4.48
C LYS A 355 0.56 5.70 -5.60
N LEU A 356 1.86 5.65 -5.90
CA LEU A 356 2.42 4.76 -6.92
C LEU A 356 2.25 3.28 -6.55
N GLU A 357 2.47 2.88 -5.29
CA GLU A 357 2.19 1.52 -4.83
C GLU A 357 0.71 1.12 -4.99
N THR A 358 -0.18 2.08 -4.77
CA THR A 358 -1.62 1.91 -4.99
C THR A 358 -1.92 1.70 -6.47
N PHE A 359 -1.32 2.52 -7.35
CA PHE A 359 -1.47 2.42 -8.80
C PHE A 359 -0.93 1.08 -9.33
N VAL A 360 0.23 0.63 -8.83
CA VAL A 360 0.80 -0.68 -9.15
C VAL A 360 -0.12 -1.81 -8.69
N SER A 361 -0.76 -1.70 -7.53
CA SER A 361 -1.74 -2.70 -7.05
C SER A 361 -2.95 -2.81 -7.99
N PHE A 362 -3.51 -1.68 -8.44
CA PHE A 362 -4.58 -1.67 -9.45
C PHE A 362 -4.11 -2.19 -10.82
N ALA A 363 -2.91 -1.85 -11.25
CA ALA A 363 -2.33 -2.35 -12.50
C ALA A 363 -2.16 -3.87 -12.48
N ILE A 364 -1.68 -4.44 -11.38
CA ILE A 364 -1.57 -5.89 -11.18
C ILE A 364 -2.96 -6.54 -11.20
N PHE A 365 -3.94 -5.96 -10.50
CA PHE A 365 -5.33 -6.43 -10.52
C PHE A 365 -5.89 -6.46 -11.95
N ASN A 366 -5.68 -5.39 -12.71
CA ASN A 366 -6.14 -5.26 -14.09
C ASN A 366 -5.43 -6.22 -15.08
N ASP A 367 -4.13 -6.52 -14.88
CA ASP A 367 -3.38 -7.52 -15.66
C ASP A 367 -3.80 -8.95 -15.33
N LYS A 368 -4.15 -9.20 -14.06
CA LYS A 368 -4.59 -10.51 -13.59
C LYS A 368 -5.96 -10.87 -14.15
N TYR A 369 -6.92 -9.96 -14.04
CA TYR A 369 -8.30 -10.17 -14.48
C TYR A 369 -8.53 -9.63 -15.90
N LYS A 370 -7.94 -10.30 -16.90
CA LYS A 370 -8.02 -9.86 -18.30
C LYS A 370 -9.43 -9.77 -18.87
N MET A 371 -10.36 -10.58 -18.36
CA MET A 371 -11.78 -10.60 -18.76
C MET A 371 -12.55 -9.41 -18.21
N PHE A 372 -12.01 -8.70 -17.22
CA PHE A 372 -12.62 -7.49 -16.69
C PHE A 372 -12.36 -6.36 -17.70
N THR A 373 -13.30 -5.43 -17.76
CA THR A 373 -13.29 -4.34 -18.73
C THR A 373 -13.06 -2.99 -18.07
N TYR A 374 -12.50 -2.03 -18.79
CA TYR A 374 -12.51 -0.65 -18.32
C TYR A 374 -13.92 -0.08 -18.53
N PRO A 375 -14.55 0.51 -17.51
CA PRO A 375 -15.87 1.11 -17.66
C PRO A 375 -15.77 2.40 -18.49
N GLU A 376 -16.80 2.65 -19.30
CA GLU A 376 -16.99 3.87 -20.06
C GLU A 376 -17.64 4.94 -19.17
N ILE A 377 -17.02 6.13 -19.09
CA ILE A 377 -17.54 7.25 -18.31
C ILE A 377 -18.30 8.18 -19.25
N VAL A 378 -19.61 8.19 -19.11
CA VAL A 378 -20.54 8.92 -19.99
C VAL A 378 -20.84 10.31 -19.45
N GLU A 379 -21.24 11.23 -20.35
CA GLU A 379 -21.68 12.59 -19.95
C GLU A 379 -23.18 12.60 -19.63
N GLU A 380 -23.91 11.67 -20.22
CA GLU A 380 -25.33 11.46 -20.11
C GLU A 380 -25.70 11.23 -18.63
N PRO A 381 -26.42 12.18 -18.00
CA PRO A 381 -26.84 12.01 -16.63
C PRO A 381 -27.71 10.76 -16.49
N TYR A 382 -27.62 10.09 -15.33
CA TYR A 382 -28.44 8.93 -14.96
C TYR A 382 -28.17 7.63 -15.73
N GLU A 383 -27.19 7.61 -16.63
CA GLU A 383 -26.80 6.38 -17.29
C GLU A 383 -26.05 5.46 -16.31
N LEU A 384 -26.51 4.22 -16.23
CA LEU A 384 -25.79 3.10 -15.65
C LEU A 384 -26.19 1.84 -16.42
N LYS A 385 -25.25 1.28 -17.18
CA LYS A 385 -25.42 0.06 -17.95
C LYS A 385 -24.34 -0.93 -17.56
N ILE A 386 -24.75 -2.17 -17.31
CA ILE A 386 -23.88 -3.30 -16.99
C ILE A 386 -24.31 -4.46 -17.87
N THR A 387 -23.38 -5.03 -18.62
CA THR A 387 -23.59 -6.24 -19.43
C THR A 387 -22.75 -7.37 -18.87
N ASN A 388 -23.39 -8.50 -18.58
CA ASN A 388 -22.77 -9.68 -17.97
C ASN A 388 -21.93 -9.35 -16.72
N GLY A 389 -22.45 -8.48 -15.86
CA GLY A 389 -21.82 -8.11 -14.59
C GLY A 389 -21.93 -9.19 -13.52
N PHE A 390 -20.90 -9.32 -12.69
CA PHE A 390 -20.85 -10.25 -11.57
C PHE A 390 -20.01 -9.68 -10.43
N HIS A 391 -20.08 -10.28 -9.24
CA HIS A 391 -19.30 -9.82 -8.09
C HIS A 391 -17.82 -10.24 -8.25
N PRO A 392 -16.83 -9.34 -8.09
CA PRO A 392 -15.42 -9.64 -8.37
C PRO A 392 -14.76 -10.62 -7.38
N LEU A 393 -15.40 -10.89 -6.23
CA LEU A 393 -14.96 -11.92 -5.28
C LEU A 393 -15.55 -13.32 -5.54
N LEU A 394 -16.49 -13.45 -6.48
CA LEU A 394 -17.05 -14.76 -6.87
C LEU A 394 -16.22 -15.36 -7.99
N ASP A 395 -16.16 -16.69 -8.04
CA ASP A 395 -15.45 -17.41 -9.11
C ASP A 395 -16.15 -17.18 -10.45
N GLU A 396 -15.41 -16.58 -11.39
CA GLU A 396 -15.89 -16.26 -12.73
C GLU A 396 -16.44 -17.48 -13.48
N LYS A 397 -15.91 -18.69 -13.21
CA LYS A 397 -16.33 -19.91 -13.91
C LYS A 397 -17.71 -20.40 -13.50
N THR A 398 -18.17 -20.06 -12.30
CA THR A 398 -19.41 -20.59 -11.72
C THR A 398 -20.47 -19.53 -11.49
N VAL A 399 -20.07 -18.25 -11.42
CA VAL A 399 -20.98 -17.15 -11.13
C VAL A 399 -21.96 -16.88 -12.28
N ILE A 400 -23.23 -16.64 -11.92
CA ILE A 400 -24.24 -16.20 -12.87
C ILE A 400 -24.11 -14.70 -13.10
N LYS A 401 -23.78 -14.33 -14.34
CA LYS A 401 -23.62 -12.95 -14.79
C LYS A 401 -25.00 -12.31 -15.06
N ASN A 402 -25.17 -11.03 -14.75
CA ASN A 402 -26.44 -10.31 -14.86
C ASN A 402 -26.29 -8.99 -15.63
N ASP A 403 -27.34 -8.64 -16.37
CA ASP A 403 -27.44 -7.38 -17.08
C ASP A 403 -28.27 -6.39 -16.25
N PHE A 404 -27.95 -5.10 -16.38
CA PHE A 404 -28.75 -4.02 -15.82
C PHE A 404 -28.59 -2.77 -16.68
N GLU A 405 -29.67 -2.00 -16.83
CA GLU A 405 -29.62 -0.72 -17.52
C GLU A 405 -30.61 0.28 -16.93
N THR A 406 -30.18 1.54 -16.87
CA THR A 406 -31.01 2.71 -16.61
C THR A 406 -30.40 3.91 -17.32
N ASN A 407 -31.28 4.80 -17.80
CA ASN A 407 -30.94 6.10 -18.38
C ASN A 407 -32.02 7.16 -18.07
N ARG A 408 -32.85 6.89 -17.05
CA ARG A 408 -34.01 7.73 -16.71
C ARG A 408 -33.70 8.64 -15.52
N PRO A 409 -34.25 9.87 -15.49
CA PRO A 409 -34.03 10.80 -14.40
C PRO A 409 -34.57 10.23 -13.08
N ASN A 410 -33.75 10.26 -12.03
CA ASN A 410 -34.11 9.78 -10.69
C ASN A 410 -34.71 8.36 -10.69
N ASN A 411 -34.17 7.47 -11.53
CA ASN A 411 -34.70 6.12 -11.68
C ASN A 411 -34.46 5.28 -10.43
N ILE A 412 -35.50 4.59 -9.96
CA ILE A 412 -35.47 3.68 -8.83
C ILE A 412 -35.84 2.28 -9.32
N ALA A 413 -34.86 1.38 -9.29
CA ALA A 413 -35.05 -0.03 -9.54
C ALA A 413 -35.51 -0.74 -8.26
N ILE A 414 -36.77 -1.18 -8.24
CA ILE A 414 -37.32 -2.01 -7.15
C ILE A 414 -37.02 -3.47 -7.47
N ILE A 415 -36.27 -4.15 -6.61
CA ILE A 415 -35.81 -5.53 -6.81
C ILE A 415 -36.54 -6.46 -5.84
N THR A 416 -37.36 -7.35 -6.41
CA THR A 416 -38.14 -8.34 -5.64
C THR A 416 -37.64 -9.76 -5.84
N GLY A 417 -38.06 -10.67 -4.95
CA GLY A 417 -37.70 -12.08 -5.01
C GLY A 417 -37.60 -12.71 -3.64
N ALA A 418 -37.57 -14.05 -3.59
CA ALA A 418 -37.43 -14.79 -2.34
C ALA A 418 -36.09 -14.50 -1.63
N ASN A 419 -36.01 -14.85 -0.35
CA ASN A 419 -34.74 -14.87 0.36
C ASN A 419 -33.82 -15.90 -0.30
N MET A 420 -32.52 -15.60 -0.36
CA MET A 420 -31.50 -16.44 -1.01
C MET A 420 -31.60 -16.52 -2.55
N ALA A 421 -32.50 -15.74 -3.19
CA ALA A 421 -32.62 -15.72 -4.65
C ALA A 421 -31.51 -14.93 -5.37
N GLY A 422 -30.68 -14.18 -4.65
CA GLY A 422 -29.52 -13.44 -5.20
C GLY A 422 -29.61 -11.90 -5.11
N LYS A 423 -30.68 -11.34 -4.52
CA LYS A 423 -30.89 -9.87 -4.43
C LYS A 423 -29.71 -9.12 -3.82
N SER A 424 -29.31 -9.44 -2.59
CA SER A 424 -28.21 -8.76 -1.90
C SER A 424 -26.87 -8.97 -2.62
N THR A 425 -26.64 -10.13 -3.24
CA THR A 425 -25.46 -10.40 -4.07
C THR A 425 -25.42 -9.48 -5.29
N PHE A 426 -26.55 -9.27 -5.95
CA PHE A 426 -26.66 -8.32 -7.07
C PHE A 426 -26.43 -6.88 -6.63
N LEU A 427 -27.05 -6.45 -5.51
CA LEU A 427 -26.82 -5.12 -4.96
C LEU A 427 -25.33 -4.86 -4.67
N ARG A 428 -24.66 -5.83 -4.03
CA ARG A 428 -23.21 -5.75 -3.80
C ARG A 428 -22.41 -5.78 -5.09
N THR A 429 -22.86 -6.53 -6.09
CA THR A 429 -22.22 -6.58 -7.42
C THR A 429 -22.20 -5.19 -8.06
N VAL A 430 -23.34 -4.49 -8.05
CA VAL A 430 -23.43 -3.14 -8.60
C VAL A 430 -22.55 -2.18 -7.80
N GLY A 431 -22.71 -2.14 -6.48
CA GLY A 431 -21.95 -1.24 -5.61
C GLY A 431 -20.43 -1.43 -5.73
N THR A 432 -19.96 -2.67 -5.67
CA THR A 432 -18.53 -2.97 -5.77
C THR A 432 -17.95 -2.62 -7.14
N ASN A 433 -18.68 -2.88 -8.24
CA ASN A 433 -18.22 -2.48 -9.56
C ASN A 433 -18.18 -0.95 -9.72
N LEU A 434 -19.10 -0.22 -9.08
CA LEU A 434 -19.06 1.24 -9.03
C LEU A 434 -17.84 1.76 -8.25
N VAL A 435 -17.48 1.13 -7.11
CA VAL A 435 -16.26 1.48 -6.36
C VAL A 435 -15.00 1.27 -7.20
N LEU A 436 -14.92 0.16 -7.94
CA LEU A 436 -13.82 -0.11 -8.88
C LEU A 436 -13.80 0.91 -10.02
N ALA A 437 -14.96 1.19 -10.61
CA ALA A 437 -15.11 2.10 -11.74
C ALA A 437 -14.69 3.53 -11.39
N MET A 438 -15.17 4.06 -10.26
CA MET A 438 -14.82 5.38 -9.75
C MET A 438 -13.37 5.48 -9.24
N ASN A 439 -12.66 4.36 -9.11
CA ASN A 439 -11.22 4.36 -8.88
C ASN A 439 -10.39 4.26 -10.17
N GLY A 440 -11.03 4.15 -11.34
CA GLY A 440 -10.37 3.95 -12.63
C GLY A 440 -9.87 2.51 -12.86
N ALA A 441 -10.31 1.56 -12.03
CA ALA A 441 -9.94 0.15 -12.18
C ALA A 441 -10.85 -0.56 -13.21
N LYS A 442 -10.43 -1.74 -13.66
CA LYS A 442 -11.33 -2.61 -14.43
C LYS A 442 -12.45 -3.17 -13.53
N VAL A 443 -13.62 -3.37 -14.14
CA VAL A 443 -14.82 -3.88 -13.48
C VAL A 443 -15.13 -5.31 -13.94
N SER A 444 -15.73 -6.11 -13.08
CA SER A 444 -16.14 -7.49 -13.36
C SER A 444 -17.45 -7.52 -14.15
N ALA A 445 -17.36 -7.08 -15.40
CA ALA A 445 -18.43 -7.09 -16.40
C ALA A 445 -17.83 -7.21 -17.80
N GLU A 446 -18.64 -7.63 -18.78
CA GLU A 446 -18.24 -7.60 -20.19
C GLU A 446 -18.19 -6.17 -20.71
N LYS A 447 -19.20 -5.36 -20.34
CA LYS A 447 -19.27 -3.92 -20.62
C LYS A 447 -19.92 -3.21 -19.44
N MET A 448 -19.46 -2.01 -19.15
CA MET A 448 -20.08 -1.13 -18.19
C MET A 448 -19.95 0.32 -18.67
N SER A 449 -21.04 1.07 -18.64
CA SER A 449 -21.04 2.53 -18.82
C SER A 449 -21.79 3.18 -17.67
N PHE A 450 -21.29 4.31 -17.17
CA PHE A 450 -21.91 4.98 -16.04
C PHE A 450 -21.58 6.47 -15.98
N TYR A 451 -22.51 7.23 -15.40
CA TYR A 451 -22.27 8.61 -14.96
C TYR A 451 -21.78 8.62 -13.49
N PRO A 452 -20.63 9.25 -13.16
CA PRO A 452 -20.11 9.26 -11.80
C PRO A 452 -21.03 9.98 -10.81
N MET A 453 -21.36 9.32 -9.70
CA MET A 453 -22.14 9.87 -8.58
C MET A 453 -21.61 9.27 -7.27
N ASP A 454 -21.76 9.98 -6.16
CA ASP A 454 -21.36 9.43 -4.86
C ASP A 454 -22.24 8.22 -4.49
N LEU A 455 -21.75 7.34 -3.61
CA LEU A 455 -22.39 6.07 -3.31
C LEU A 455 -22.93 6.05 -1.89
N PHE A 456 -24.23 5.84 -1.76
CA PHE A 456 -24.90 5.64 -0.48
C PHE A 456 -25.46 4.22 -0.40
N THR A 457 -25.11 3.49 0.66
CA THR A 457 -25.61 2.13 0.90
C THR A 457 -26.29 1.99 2.26
N SER A 458 -27.28 1.11 2.32
CA SER A 458 -27.78 0.56 3.58
C SER A 458 -28.21 -0.88 3.33
N ILE A 459 -27.25 -1.80 3.36
CA ILE A 459 -27.47 -3.24 3.11
C ILE A 459 -27.43 -4.00 4.43
N ARG A 460 -26.38 -3.80 5.23
CA ARG A 460 -26.22 -4.45 6.53
C ARG A 460 -26.72 -3.54 7.64
N THR A 461 -27.49 -4.12 8.53
CA THR A 461 -27.72 -3.53 9.85
C THR A 461 -26.68 -4.07 10.80
N VAL A 462 -25.71 -3.22 11.13
CA VAL A 462 -24.71 -3.52 12.14
C VAL A 462 -25.29 -3.09 13.47
N ASP A 463 -25.48 -4.04 14.38
CA ASP A 463 -25.92 -3.78 15.74
C ASP A 463 -24.91 -2.88 16.44
N ASN A 464 -25.41 -1.81 17.07
CA ASN A 464 -24.64 -1.07 18.06
C ASN A 464 -25.37 -1.19 19.40
N LEU A 465 -25.26 -2.36 20.03
CA LEU A 465 -25.86 -2.66 21.34
C LEU A 465 -25.47 -1.62 22.41
N SER A 466 -24.33 -0.97 22.22
CA SER A 466 -23.74 0.00 23.13
C SER A 466 -24.43 1.37 23.14
N SER A 467 -25.15 1.76 22.08
CA SER A 467 -25.72 3.11 21.97
C SER A 467 -27.12 3.25 22.56
N GLY A 468 -27.78 2.16 22.96
CA GLY A 468 -29.13 2.18 23.54
C GLY A 468 -30.24 2.68 22.60
N ASP A 469 -29.90 3.07 21.37
CA ASP A 469 -30.85 3.51 20.36
C ASP A 469 -31.56 2.31 19.71
N SER A 470 -32.87 2.44 19.47
CA SER A 470 -33.63 1.40 18.78
C SER A 470 -33.13 1.22 17.34
N TYR A 471 -33.14 -0.03 16.87
CA TYR A 471 -32.79 -0.40 15.50
C TYR A 471 -33.41 0.53 14.45
N PHE A 472 -34.70 0.82 14.61
CA PHE A 472 -35.47 1.71 13.73
C PHE A 472 -34.92 3.14 13.71
N LYS A 473 -34.52 3.70 14.87
CA LYS A 473 -33.97 5.06 14.95
C LYS A 473 -32.64 5.20 14.19
N ASN A 474 -31.77 4.20 14.28
CA ASN A 474 -30.51 4.19 13.52
C ASN A 474 -30.76 4.16 12.01
N GLU A 475 -31.75 3.41 11.57
CA GLU A 475 -32.15 3.36 10.17
C GLU A 475 -32.72 4.70 9.69
N ILE A 476 -33.61 5.32 10.46
CA ILE A 476 -34.13 6.67 10.17
C ILE A 476 -32.99 7.70 10.09
N ASN A 477 -32.02 7.64 11.00
CA ASN A 477 -30.86 8.55 10.97
C ASN A 477 -30.02 8.35 9.69
N LYS A 478 -29.83 7.12 9.21
CA LYS A 478 -29.16 6.87 7.92
C LYS A 478 -29.93 7.47 6.75
N LEU A 479 -31.24 7.24 6.68
CA LEU A 479 -32.08 7.81 5.63
C LEU A 479 -32.08 9.34 5.68
N LYS A 480 -32.05 9.93 6.88
CA LYS A 480 -31.90 11.39 7.05
C LYS A 480 -30.60 11.91 6.44
N ILE A 481 -29.47 11.25 6.71
CA ILE A 481 -28.17 11.62 6.11
C ILE A 481 -28.23 11.58 4.59
N LEU A 482 -28.88 10.58 4.00
CA LEU A 482 -29.07 10.50 2.55
C LEU A 482 -29.87 11.69 2.02
N ILE A 483 -31.00 12.04 2.66
CA ILE A 483 -31.80 13.20 2.28
C ILE A 483 -30.98 14.49 2.41
N GLU A 484 -30.20 14.66 3.49
CA GLU A 484 -29.32 15.81 3.67
C GLU A 484 -28.25 15.90 2.55
N ARG A 485 -27.69 14.78 2.06
CA ARG A 485 -26.76 14.79 0.92
C ARG A 485 -27.45 15.25 -0.37
N LEU A 486 -28.65 14.73 -0.63
CA LEU A 486 -29.44 15.13 -1.80
C LEU A 486 -29.85 16.60 -1.74
N GLU A 487 -30.25 17.12 -0.57
CA GLU A 487 -30.63 18.53 -0.40
C GLU A 487 -29.43 19.49 -0.51
N ASN A 488 -28.20 18.99 -0.39
CA ASN A 488 -26.95 19.73 -0.62
C ASN A 488 -26.41 19.56 -2.06
N ASP A 489 -27.26 19.24 -3.03
CA ASP A 489 -26.92 19.08 -4.45
C ASP A 489 -25.83 18.04 -4.74
N GLN A 490 -25.71 16.99 -3.92
CA GLN A 490 -24.75 15.89 -4.14
C GLN A 490 -25.44 14.73 -4.88
N PRO A 491 -25.10 14.44 -6.16
CA PRO A 491 -25.67 13.29 -6.86
C PRO A 491 -25.33 11.97 -6.17
N GLN A 492 -26.31 11.06 -6.05
CA GLN A 492 -26.14 9.79 -5.34
C GLN A 492 -26.60 8.58 -6.16
N ILE A 493 -25.80 7.52 -6.14
CA ILE A 493 -26.28 6.15 -6.38
C ILE A 493 -26.63 5.56 -5.02
N ILE A 494 -27.88 5.14 -4.87
CA ILE A 494 -28.48 4.72 -3.61
C ILE A 494 -28.74 3.21 -3.68
N ILE A 495 -28.20 2.43 -2.75
CA ILE A 495 -28.40 0.98 -2.67
C ILE A 495 -28.97 0.63 -1.29
N LEU A 496 -30.24 0.26 -1.24
CA LEU A 496 -30.94 -0.05 0.01
C LEU A 496 -31.46 -1.49 -0.03
N ASP A 497 -31.21 -2.24 1.04
CA ASP A 497 -31.73 -3.61 1.20
C ASP A 497 -32.74 -3.66 2.34
N GLU A 498 -34.03 -3.69 1.96
CA GLU A 498 -35.20 -3.60 2.84
C GLU A 498 -35.15 -2.40 3.80
N ILE A 499 -35.77 -1.30 3.37
CA ILE A 499 -35.91 -0.09 4.18
C ILE A 499 -36.97 -0.21 5.28
N LEU A 500 -36.78 0.55 6.35
CA LEU A 500 -37.66 0.66 7.53
C LEU A 500 -37.92 -0.68 8.20
N LYS A 501 -36.86 -1.48 8.39
CA LYS A 501 -36.91 -2.72 9.18
C LYS A 501 -37.20 -2.37 10.65
N GLY A 502 -37.96 -3.23 11.34
CA GLY A 502 -38.21 -3.09 12.78
C GLY A 502 -39.42 -2.22 13.18
N THR A 503 -40.30 -1.88 12.24
CA THR A 503 -41.66 -1.37 12.53
C THR A 503 -42.74 -2.35 12.05
N ASN A 504 -44.02 -2.05 12.28
CA ASN A 504 -45.13 -2.87 11.79
C ASN A 504 -45.19 -2.87 10.24
N SER A 505 -45.79 -3.90 9.64
CA SER A 505 -45.76 -4.08 8.19
C SER A 505 -46.47 -2.96 7.41
N GLU A 506 -47.53 -2.38 7.97
CA GLU A 506 -48.31 -1.31 7.32
C GLU A 506 -47.55 0.03 7.32
N ASP A 507 -47.00 0.43 8.46
CA ASP A 507 -46.15 1.63 8.58
C ASP A 507 -44.89 1.49 7.72
N LYS A 508 -44.32 0.27 7.63
CA LYS A 508 -43.18 -0.01 6.76
C LYS A 508 -43.54 0.26 5.29
N LEU A 509 -44.66 -0.26 4.80
CA LEU A 509 -45.09 -0.07 3.41
C LEU A 509 -45.37 1.41 3.13
N ILE A 510 -46.20 2.07 3.95
CA ILE A 510 -46.57 3.48 3.77
C ILE A 510 -45.33 4.38 3.86
N GLY A 511 -44.48 4.17 4.85
CA GLY A 511 -43.23 4.90 5.02
C GLY A 511 -42.28 4.72 3.83
N SER A 512 -42.17 3.49 3.33
CA SER A 512 -41.37 3.18 2.14
C SER A 512 -41.88 3.92 0.91
N GLN A 513 -43.18 3.85 0.64
CA GLN A 513 -43.81 4.55 -0.48
C GLN A 513 -43.57 6.06 -0.42
N LYS A 514 -43.79 6.67 0.75
CA LYS A 514 -43.55 8.11 0.96
C LYS A 514 -42.09 8.50 0.81
N PHE A 515 -41.17 7.63 1.22
CA PHE A 515 -39.75 7.83 1.01
C PHE A 515 -39.40 7.80 -0.49
N LEU A 516 -39.91 6.83 -1.26
CA LEU A 516 -39.71 6.78 -2.71
C LEU A 516 -40.28 8.01 -3.42
N GLU A 517 -41.49 8.43 -3.06
CA GLU A 517 -42.09 9.66 -3.59
C GLU A 517 -41.19 10.89 -3.36
N LYS A 518 -40.54 10.99 -2.19
CA LYS A 518 -39.60 12.07 -1.87
C LYS A 518 -38.32 11.99 -2.71
N LEU A 519 -37.77 10.78 -2.93
CA LEU A 519 -36.60 10.59 -3.79
C LEU A 519 -36.88 10.95 -5.25
N ILE A 520 -38.02 10.52 -5.79
CA ILE A 520 -38.42 10.81 -7.18
C ILE A 520 -38.52 12.32 -7.42
N LYS A 521 -39.07 13.05 -6.44
CA LYS A 521 -39.22 14.51 -6.46
C LYS A 521 -37.94 15.28 -6.12
N SER A 522 -36.81 14.60 -5.90
CA SER A 522 -35.53 15.25 -5.61
C SER A 522 -35.08 16.13 -6.78
N PRO A 523 -34.67 17.39 -6.55
CA PRO A 523 -34.04 18.21 -7.59
C PRO A 523 -32.64 17.69 -7.95
N THR A 524 -32.01 16.97 -7.03
CA THR A 524 -30.67 16.40 -7.16
C THR A 524 -30.74 15.04 -7.84
N LYS A 525 -29.79 14.81 -8.75
CA LYS A 525 -29.71 13.60 -9.57
C LYS A 525 -29.48 12.36 -8.72
N LEU A 526 -30.24 11.30 -8.94
CA LEU A 526 -29.98 10.00 -8.29
C LEU A 526 -30.28 8.78 -9.17
N ILE A 527 -29.72 7.65 -8.78
CA ILE A 527 -30.11 6.31 -9.24
C ILE A 527 -30.33 5.45 -7.99
N GLY A 528 -31.51 4.84 -7.85
CA GLY A 528 -31.87 4.02 -6.71
C GLY A 528 -31.94 2.53 -7.03
N PHE A 529 -31.44 1.69 -6.13
CA PHE A 529 -31.64 0.25 -6.10
C PHE A 529 -32.24 -0.11 -4.75
N ILE A 530 -33.44 -0.69 -4.77
CA ILE A 530 -34.19 -0.97 -3.55
C ILE A 530 -34.64 -2.42 -3.58
N ALA A 531 -33.95 -3.27 -2.82
CA ALA A 531 -34.41 -4.64 -2.62
C ALA A 531 -35.52 -4.67 -1.57
N THR A 532 -36.61 -5.37 -1.88
CA THR A 532 -37.73 -5.52 -0.96
C THR A 532 -38.38 -6.89 -1.08
N HIS A 533 -39.03 -7.30 0.00
CA HIS A 533 -39.95 -8.43 0.04
C HIS A 533 -41.41 -8.00 -0.07
N ASP A 534 -41.68 -6.70 -0.08
CA ASP A 534 -43.03 -6.19 -0.17
C ASP A 534 -43.46 -6.02 -1.63
N LEU A 535 -44.35 -6.91 -2.10
CA LEU A 535 -44.89 -6.84 -3.46
C LEU A 535 -45.79 -5.62 -3.66
N GLU A 536 -46.39 -5.07 -2.61
CA GLU A 536 -47.24 -3.89 -2.74
C GLU A 536 -46.42 -2.67 -3.17
N LEU A 537 -45.14 -2.60 -2.78
CA LEU A 537 -44.23 -1.54 -3.22
C LEU A 537 -43.99 -1.56 -4.74
N THR A 538 -44.10 -2.72 -5.38
CA THR A 538 -43.92 -2.84 -6.85
C THR A 538 -45.02 -2.15 -7.64
N LYS A 539 -46.21 -1.94 -7.05
CA LYS A 539 -47.32 -1.27 -7.71
C LYS A 539 -47.01 0.19 -8.03
N MET A 540 -46.03 0.80 -7.34
CA MET A 540 -45.60 2.17 -7.59
C MET A 540 -45.05 2.40 -9.02
N GLU A 541 -44.58 1.35 -9.71
CA GLU A 541 -44.20 1.44 -11.12
C GLU A 541 -45.37 1.91 -11.99
N GLY A 542 -46.60 1.47 -11.70
CA GLY A 542 -47.79 1.89 -12.44
C GLY A 542 -48.15 3.37 -12.21
N GLU A 543 -47.83 3.90 -11.04
CA GLU A 543 -48.10 5.30 -10.66
C GLU A 543 -46.99 6.25 -11.12
N ASN A 544 -45.75 5.76 -11.22
CA ASN A 544 -44.56 6.55 -11.55
C ASN A 544 -43.69 5.86 -12.62
N PRO A 545 -44.24 5.54 -13.82
CA PRO A 545 -43.57 4.70 -14.81
C PRO A 545 -42.29 5.30 -15.40
N ASP A 546 -42.11 6.62 -15.31
CA ASP A 546 -40.91 7.32 -15.78
C ASP A 546 -39.75 7.25 -14.78
N HIS A 547 -40.02 6.92 -13.52
CA HIS A 547 -39.05 6.96 -12.43
C HIS A 547 -38.88 5.64 -11.69
N ILE A 548 -39.82 4.71 -11.78
CA ILE A 548 -39.72 3.41 -11.12
C ILE A 548 -39.69 2.32 -12.19
N ILE A 549 -38.81 1.35 -11.99
CA ILE A 549 -38.76 0.13 -12.80
C ILE A 549 -38.66 -1.09 -11.89
N ASN A 550 -39.50 -2.10 -12.13
CA ASN A 550 -39.45 -3.34 -11.38
C ASN A 550 -38.47 -4.34 -11.98
N TYR A 551 -37.71 -4.98 -11.11
CA TYR A 551 -36.90 -6.15 -11.42
C TYR A 551 -37.16 -7.27 -10.40
N CYS A 552 -36.91 -8.51 -10.81
CA CYS A 552 -37.09 -9.67 -9.94
C CYS A 552 -36.03 -10.77 -10.13
N PHE A 553 -35.82 -11.52 -9.05
CA PHE A 553 -35.21 -12.84 -9.07
C PHE A 553 -36.29 -13.88 -8.81
N GLU A 554 -36.57 -14.71 -9.82
CA GLU A 554 -37.64 -15.71 -9.78
C GLU A 554 -37.12 -17.07 -9.33
N LEU A 555 -37.96 -17.85 -8.64
CA LEU A 555 -37.70 -19.25 -8.35
C LEU A 555 -38.19 -20.13 -9.49
N LYS A 556 -37.39 -21.07 -9.95
CA LYS A 556 -37.80 -22.10 -10.91
C LYS A 556 -38.21 -23.36 -10.17
N ASN A 557 -39.38 -23.91 -10.51
CA ASN A 557 -39.79 -25.22 -10.06
C ASN A 557 -39.24 -26.28 -11.03
N VAL A 558 -38.42 -27.19 -10.50
CA VAL A 558 -37.90 -28.37 -11.20
C VAL A 558 -38.15 -29.58 -10.29
N ASP A 559 -38.94 -30.54 -10.73
CA ASP A 559 -39.23 -31.79 -10.01
C ASP A 559 -39.70 -31.59 -8.56
N ASN A 560 -40.65 -30.67 -8.33
CA ASN A 560 -41.13 -30.28 -6.99
C ASN A 560 -40.06 -29.67 -6.08
N ASN A 561 -38.93 -29.21 -6.62
CA ASN A 561 -37.94 -28.43 -5.90
C ASN A 561 -37.81 -27.04 -6.52
N TYR A 562 -37.68 -26.01 -5.68
CA TYR A 562 -37.52 -24.65 -6.16
C TYR A 562 -36.08 -24.21 -6.04
N TYR A 563 -35.51 -23.75 -7.16
CA TYR A 563 -34.14 -23.26 -7.23
C TYR A 563 -34.14 -21.86 -7.81
N SER A 564 -33.27 -20.99 -7.27
CA SER A 564 -32.95 -19.73 -7.95
C SER A 564 -31.96 -20.01 -9.05
N ASP A 565 -32.21 -19.49 -10.25
CA ASP A 565 -31.19 -19.45 -11.30
C ASP A 565 -30.35 -18.18 -11.27
N TYR A 566 -30.54 -17.35 -10.24
CA TYR A 566 -29.77 -16.13 -9.97
C TYR A 566 -29.76 -15.13 -11.13
N LYS A 567 -30.77 -15.18 -12.01
CA LYS A 567 -30.95 -14.25 -13.13
C LYS A 567 -31.93 -13.13 -12.79
N LEU A 568 -31.46 -11.89 -12.91
CA LEU A 568 -32.26 -10.68 -12.83
C LEU A 568 -33.15 -10.56 -14.07
N ARG A 569 -34.44 -10.25 -13.88
CA ARG A 569 -35.41 -10.07 -14.95
C ARG A 569 -36.21 -8.80 -14.73
N LYS A 570 -36.65 -8.14 -15.80
CA LYS A 570 -37.61 -7.02 -15.70
C LYS A 570 -38.98 -7.56 -15.27
N GLY A 571 -39.67 -6.82 -14.41
CA GLY A 571 -40.98 -7.17 -13.83
C GLY A 571 -40.91 -7.58 -12.36
N THR A 572 -42.02 -8.14 -11.87
CA THR A 572 -42.20 -8.51 -10.46
C THR A 572 -42.13 -10.03 -10.28
N THR A 573 -41.68 -10.48 -9.10
CA THR A 573 -41.65 -11.91 -8.78
C THR A 573 -43.07 -12.46 -8.66
N LYS A 574 -43.31 -13.64 -9.23
CA LYS A 574 -44.62 -14.32 -9.12
C LYS A 574 -44.69 -15.18 -7.88
N MET A 575 -43.55 -15.59 -7.33
CA MET A 575 -43.46 -16.48 -6.18
C MET A 575 -42.52 -15.93 -5.09
N MET A 576 -42.96 -15.98 -3.83
CA MET A 576 -42.20 -15.51 -2.65
C MET A 576 -42.06 -16.56 -1.55
N ASN A 577 -42.31 -17.83 -1.86
CA ASN A 577 -42.84 -18.75 -0.87
C ASN A 577 -41.80 -19.27 0.14
N ALA A 578 -41.58 -18.53 1.23
CA ALA A 578 -40.77 -18.95 2.37
C ALA A 578 -41.28 -20.26 2.99
N ILE A 579 -42.61 -20.46 3.01
CA ILE A 579 -43.25 -21.70 3.47
C ILE A 579 -42.77 -22.91 2.65
N PHE A 580 -42.57 -22.74 1.34
CA PHE A 580 -42.09 -23.82 0.50
C PHE A 580 -40.62 -24.17 0.79
N LEU A 581 -39.76 -23.15 0.97
CA LEU A 581 -38.38 -23.38 1.40
C LEU A 581 -38.35 -24.12 2.73
N MET A 582 -39.21 -23.75 3.69
CA MET A 582 -39.33 -24.46 4.96
C MET A 582 -39.77 -25.93 4.77
N LYS A 583 -40.67 -26.22 3.83
CA LYS A 583 -41.01 -27.61 3.45
C LYS A 583 -39.83 -28.37 2.85
N GLN A 584 -39.10 -27.74 1.94
CA GLN A 584 -37.92 -28.34 1.29
C GLN A 584 -36.80 -28.66 2.30
N PHE A 585 -36.58 -27.78 3.27
CA PHE A 585 -35.65 -28.01 4.38
C PHE A 585 -36.21 -28.94 5.47
N LYS A 586 -37.39 -29.53 5.27
CA LYS A 586 -38.08 -30.43 6.22
C LYS A 586 -38.29 -29.80 7.60
N ILE A 587 -38.52 -28.49 7.64
CA ILE A 587 -38.81 -27.73 8.86
C ILE A 587 -40.32 -27.81 9.18
N ILE A 588 -41.16 -27.82 8.15
CA ILE A 588 -42.62 -27.96 8.24
C ILE A 588 -43.11 -28.94 7.17
N ASP A 589 -44.23 -29.60 7.42
CA ASP A 589 -44.84 -30.56 6.50
C ASP A 589 -45.66 -29.89 5.39
#